data_AF-A0A3S9P963-F1
#
_entry.id   AF-A0A3S9P963-F1
#
_cell.length_a   1.000
_cell.length_b   1.000
_cell.length_c   1.000
_cell.angle_alpha   90.00
_cell.angle_beta   90.00
_cell.angle_gamma   90.00
#
_symmetry.space_group_name_H-M   'P 1'
#
loop_
_entity.id
_entity.type
_entity.pdbx_description
1 polymer ?
#
loop_
_entity_poly.entity_id
_entity_poly.type
_entity_poly.pdbx_seq_one_letter_code
_entity_poly.pdbx_strand_id
1 'polypeptide(L)'
;MIQLPDSNELGQVFLRAKNNNGAGMPLARASVLYDLNNDLALDALITHNKHSKVSLFYEHIDNSLHLIDNQVINPVIILDRGYANINIIESTLKNKMLFLIRTKASLNKEVIEFVNSNVIENIIIFKRKDRDNISCRIVKVKLKSGEIEYLLTNTEFSIKELKELYYKRWGIETYYGYIKSSL
;
A
#
# COMPACT_ATOMS: atom_id res chain seq x y z
N MET A 1 -11.78 -4.58 -5.64
CA MET A 1 -12.64 -5.77 -5.76
C MET A 1 -13.51 -5.57 -6.98
N ILE A 2 -13.71 -6.64 -7.73
CA ILE A 2 -14.48 -6.67 -8.98
C ILE A 2 -15.52 -7.78 -8.80
N GLN A 3 -16.79 -7.43 -8.97
CA GLN A 3 -17.85 -8.43 -9.05
C GLN A 3 -17.79 -9.08 -10.42
N LEU A 4 -17.75 -10.40 -10.46
CA LEU A 4 -17.71 -11.15 -11.71
C LEU A 4 -19.11 -11.65 -12.09
N PRO A 5 -19.32 -12.04 -13.35
CA PRO A 5 -20.54 -12.73 -13.77
C PRO A 5 -20.85 -13.95 -12.90
N ASP A 6 -22.13 -14.27 -12.74
CA ASP A 6 -22.55 -15.41 -11.93
C ASP A 6 -22.30 -16.72 -12.68
N SER A 7 -21.19 -17.38 -12.36
CA SER A 7 -20.84 -18.70 -12.89
C SER A 7 -20.32 -19.59 -11.75
N ASN A 8 -20.58 -20.89 -11.84
CA ASN A 8 -20.11 -21.86 -10.86
C ASN A 8 -18.58 -22.01 -10.90
N GLU A 9 -18.01 -21.99 -12.09
CA GLU A 9 -16.56 -22.04 -12.34
C GLU A 9 -15.87 -20.85 -11.67
N LEU A 10 -16.38 -19.63 -11.91
CA LEU A 10 -15.86 -18.41 -11.29
C LEU A 10 -16.07 -18.41 -9.77
N GLY A 11 -17.18 -18.96 -9.29
CA GLY A 11 -17.46 -19.12 -7.87
C GLY A 11 -16.48 -20.07 -7.16
N GLN A 12 -16.00 -21.11 -7.85
CA GLN A 12 -14.99 -22.03 -7.34
C GLN A 12 -13.60 -21.38 -7.30
N VAL A 13 -13.21 -20.66 -8.36
CA VAL A 13 -11.89 -20.03 -8.48
C VAL A 13 -11.75 -18.78 -7.60
N PHE A 14 -12.70 -17.85 -7.66
CA PHE A 14 -12.59 -16.53 -7.03
C PHE A 14 -13.27 -16.42 -5.66
N LEU A 15 -14.00 -17.46 -5.27
CA LEU A 15 -14.87 -17.50 -4.09
C LEU A 15 -16.03 -16.50 -4.19
N ARG A 16 -17.17 -16.90 -3.61
CA ARG A 16 -18.39 -16.08 -3.58
C ARG A 16 -18.40 -15.16 -2.36
N ALA A 17 -18.98 -13.97 -2.52
CA ALA A 17 -19.31 -13.11 -1.39
C ALA A 17 -20.35 -13.79 -0.48
N LYS A 18 -20.26 -13.59 0.84
CA LYS A 18 -21.30 -14.04 1.75
C LYS A 18 -22.51 -13.12 1.60
N ASN A 19 -23.68 -13.70 1.36
CA ASN A 19 -24.95 -12.98 1.33
C ASN A 19 -25.96 -13.68 2.25
N ASN A 20 -26.84 -12.92 2.90
CA ASN A 20 -27.76 -13.47 3.91
C ASN A 20 -28.82 -14.41 3.31
N ASN A 21 -29.07 -14.34 1.99
CA ASN A 21 -30.13 -15.09 1.31
C ASN A 21 -29.61 -16.18 0.34
N GLY A 22 -28.33 -16.55 0.39
CA GLY A 22 -27.76 -17.61 -0.46
C GLY A 22 -26.30 -17.40 -0.86
N ALA A 23 -25.83 -18.18 -1.84
CA ALA A 23 -24.48 -18.02 -2.39
C ALA A 23 -24.39 -16.69 -3.14
N GLY A 24 -23.57 -15.75 -2.67
CA GLY A 24 -23.39 -14.45 -3.31
C GLY A 24 -22.63 -14.54 -4.64
N MET A 25 -22.39 -13.39 -5.26
CA MET A 25 -21.68 -13.30 -6.53
C MET A 25 -20.18 -13.63 -6.36
N PRO A 26 -19.51 -14.24 -7.37
CA PRO A 26 -18.07 -14.41 -7.36
C PRO A 26 -17.36 -13.05 -7.28
N LEU A 27 -16.33 -12.96 -6.43
CA LEU A 27 -15.67 -11.68 -6.13
C LEU A 27 -14.16 -11.79 -6.32
N ALA A 28 -13.66 -11.16 -7.37
CA ALA A 28 -12.23 -11.06 -7.61
C ALA A 28 -11.62 -9.84 -6.91
N ARG A 29 -10.33 -9.96 -6.58
CA ARG A 29 -9.48 -8.87 -6.16
C ARG A 29 -8.46 -8.63 -7.28
N ALA A 30 -8.58 -7.49 -7.94
CA ALA A 30 -7.51 -6.94 -8.75
C ALA A 30 -6.54 -6.14 -7.87
N SER A 31 -5.25 -6.29 -8.15
CA SER A 31 -4.14 -5.56 -7.55
C SER A 31 -3.15 -5.18 -8.64
N VAL A 32 -2.64 -3.95 -8.61
CA VAL A 32 -1.75 -3.42 -9.63
C VAL A 32 -0.58 -2.71 -8.96
N LEU A 33 0.63 -3.01 -9.42
CA LEU A 33 1.81 -2.19 -9.21
C LEU A 33 1.92 -1.20 -10.37
N TYR A 34 1.91 0.09 -10.06
CA TYR A 34 1.72 1.16 -11.04
C TYR A 34 2.82 2.20 -10.93
N ASP A 35 3.41 2.57 -12.05
CA ASP A 35 4.34 3.69 -12.19
C ASP A 35 3.55 4.99 -12.38
N LEU A 36 3.57 5.85 -11.36
CA LEU A 36 2.84 7.11 -11.34
C LEU A 36 3.41 8.19 -12.27
N ASN A 37 4.65 8.06 -12.76
CA ASN A 37 5.26 9.08 -13.63
C ASN A 37 5.07 8.73 -15.11
N ASN A 38 4.93 7.44 -15.43
CA ASN A 38 4.80 6.95 -16.80
C ASN A 38 3.40 6.40 -17.14
N ASP A 39 2.49 6.45 -16.17
CA ASP A 39 1.13 5.92 -16.26
C ASP A 39 1.07 4.45 -16.74
N LEU A 40 1.99 3.63 -16.23
CA LEU A 40 2.20 2.26 -16.67
C LEU A 40 1.94 1.26 -15.54
N ALA A 41 1.16 0.22 -15.82
CA ALA A 41 1.09 -0.95 -14.94
C ALA A 41 2.35 -1.81 -15.12
N LEU A 42 3.16 -1.90 -14.08
CA LEU A 42 4.37 -2.74 -14.04
C LEU A 42 4.02 -4.20 -13.77
N ASP A 43 2.99 -4.43 -12.96
CA ASP A 43 2.46 -5.77 -12.70
C ASP A 43 0.97 -5.69 -12.34
N ALA A 44 0.20 -6.73 -12.68
CA ALA A 44 -1.23 -6.81 -12.41
C ALA A 44 -1.63 -8.24 -12.05
N LEU A 45 -2.31 -8.38 -10.91
CA LEU A 45 -2.75 -9.65 -10.37
C LEU A 45 -4.27 -9.65 -10.18
N ILE A 46 -4.92 -10.75 -10.57
CA ILE A 46 -6.33 -11.02 -10.27
C ILE A 46 -6.39 -12.29 -9.43
N THR A 47 -6.94 -12.18 -8.23
CA THR A 47 -6.97 -13.28 -7.27
C THR A 47 -8.32 -13.36 -6.55
N HIS A 48 -8.56 -14.46 -5.83
CA HIS A 48 -9.76 -14.63 -5.01
C HIS A 48 -9.76 -13.67 -3.81
N ASN A 49 -10.95 -13.39 -3.26
CA ASN A 49 -11.12 -12.36 -2.23
C ASN A 49 -10.34 -12.57 -0.90
N LYS A 50 -9.99 -13.82 -0.57
CA LYS A 50 -9.20 -14.17 0.64
C LYS A 50 -7.70 -13.86 0.53
N HIS A 51 -7.15 -13.63 -0.66
CA HIS A 51 -5.73 -13.37 -0.82
C HIS A 51 -5.36 -12.03 -0.18
N SER A 52 -4.43 -12.02 0.78
CA SER A 52 -4.17 -10.83 1.59
C SER A 52 -3.48 -9.74 0.77
N LYS A 53 -3.69 -8.46 1.12
CA LYS A 53 -2.97 -7.34 0.49
C LYS A 53 -1.45 -7.44 0.69
N VAL A 54 -1.02 -8.01 1.81
CA VAL A 54 0.39 -8.23 2.14
C VAL A 54 0.99 -9.30 1.21
N SER A 55 0.27 -10.39 0.96
CA SER A 55 0.69 -11.43 0.02
C SER A 55 0.83 -10.88 -1.41
N LEU A 56 -0.16 -10.11 -1.86
CA LEU A 56 -0.14 -9.44 -3.16
C LEU A 56 1.02 -8.44 -3.30
N PHE A 57 1.37 -7.74 -2.22
CA PHE A 57 2.54 -6.88 -2.20
C PHE A 57 3.82 -7.67 -2.50
N TYR A 58 4.04 -8.79 -1.80
CA TYR A 58 5.24 -9.60 -2.03
C TYR A 58 5.29 -10.16 -3.44
N GLU A 59 4.16 -10.67 -3.94
CA GLU A 59 4.06 -11.20 -5.30
C GLU A 59 4.39 -10.13 -6.36
N HIS A 60 3.86 -8.91 -6.20
CA HIS A 60 4.21 -7.79 -7.07
C HIS A 60 5.70 -7.46 -7.02
N ILE A 61 6.31 -7.40 -5.83
CA ILE A 61 7.74 -7.12 -5.69
C ILE A 61 8.55 -8.21 -6.36
N ASP A 62 8.26 -9.49 -6.10
CA ASP A 62 8.99 -10.63 -6.66
C ASP A 62 8.88 -10.65 -8.20
N ASN A 63 7.69 -10.41 -8.76
CA ASN A 63 7.47 -10.37 -10.21
C ASN A 63 8.19 -9.20 -10.89
N SER A 64 8.29 -8.05 -10.22
CA SER A 64 8.79 -6.81 -10.83
C SER A 64 10.21 -6.44 -10.44
N LEU A 65 10.85 -7.16 -9.51
CA LEU A 65 12.17 -6.81 -8.99
C LEU A 65 13.22 -6.67 -10.10
N HIS A 66 13.18 -7.55 -11.10
CA HIS A 66 14.10 -7.52 -12.24
C HIS A 66 13.97 -6.24 -13.10
N LEU A 67 12.78 -5.63 -13.15
CA LEU A 67 12.53 -4.36 -13.83
C LEU A 67 13.07 -3.19 -12.99
N ILE A 68 12.85 -3.27 -11.67
CA ILE A 68 13.22 -2.25 -10.70
C ILE A 68 14.75 -2.16 -10.54
N ASP A 69 15.42 -3.29 -10.30
CA ASP A 69 16.85 -3.36 -9.97
C ASP A 69 17.76 -2.89 -11.14
N ASN A 70 17.33 -3.10 -12.37
CA ASN A 70 18.16 -2.79 -13.55
C ASN A 70 17.92 -1.39 -14.13
N GLN A 71 16.80 -0.74 -13.82
CA GLN A 71 16.36 0.47 -14.53
C GLN A 71 16.05 1.65 -13.61
N VAL A 72 15.85 1.42 -12.31
CA VAL A 72 15.38 2.45 -11.38
C VAL A 72 16.38 2.66 -10.24
N ILE A 73 16.97 3.85 -10.19
CA ILE A 73 17.80 4.27 -9.08
C ILE A 73 16.89 4.72 -7.93
N ASN A 74 17.01 4.08 -6.76
CA ASN A 74 16.27 4.40 -5.54
C ASN A 74 14.73 4.45 -5.75
N PRO A 75 14.10 3.33 -6.14
CA PRO A 75 12.64 3.27 -6.33
C PRO A 75 11.91 3.65 -5.03
N VAL A 76 10.89 4.49 -5.13
CA VAL A 76 10.05 4.88 -3.99
C VAL A 76 8.69 4.20 -4.11
N ILE A 77 8.42 3.21 -3.25
CA ILE A 77 7.11 2.56 -3.20
C ILE A 77 6.14 3.35 -2.33
N ILE A 78 4.98 3.71 -2.89
CA ILE A 78 3.96 4.51 -2.21
C ILE A 78 2.77 3.61 -1.88
N LEU A 79 2.43 3.48 -0.60
CA LEU A 79 1.38 2.57 -0.13
C LEU A 79 0.34 3.27 0.75
N ASP A 80 -0.90 2.79 0.67
CA ASP A 80 -2.00 3.26 1.51
C ASP A 80 -1.96 2.67 2.94
N ARG A 81 -2.78 3.20 3.85
CA ARG A 81 -2.92 2.80 5.26
C ARG A 81 -3.14 1.32 5.53
N GLY A 82 -3.62 0.57 4.54
CA GLY A 82 -3.79 -0.88 4.64
C GLY A 82 -2.48 -1.67 4.59
N TYR A 83 -1.37 -1.03 4.17
CA TYR A 83 -0.05 -1.64 4.02
C TYR A 83 0.94 -1.17 5.10
N ALA A 84 0.51 -0.31 6.04
CA ALA A 84 1.30 0.07 7.20
C ALA A 84 1.52 -1.14 8.13
N ASN A 85 2.49 -1.97 7.77
CA ASN A 85 2.82 -3.22 8.43
C ASN A 85 4.34 -3.35 8.51
N ILE A 86 4.83 -3.78 9.67
CA ILE A 86 6.26 -3.93 9.93
C ILE A 86 6.97 -4.90 8.96
N ASN A 87 6.29 -5.96 8.52
CA ASN A 87 6.85 -6.94 7.58
C ASN A 87 6.97 -6.36 6.16
N ILE A 88 6.09 -5.44 5.78
CA ILE A 88 6.18 -4.70 4.51
C ILE A 88 7.36 -3.74 4.58
N ILE A 89 7.47 -2.98 5.67
CA ILE A 89 8.60 -2.07 5.89
C ILE A 89 9.93 -2.86 5.87
N GLU A 90 10.01 -3.97 6.61
CA GLU A 90 11.19 -4.85 6.63
C GLU A 90 11.58 -5.33 5.24
N SER A 91 10.62 -5.87 4.48
CA SER A 91 10.87 -6.37 3.13
C SER A 91 11.32 -5.26 2.18
N THR A 92 10.70 -4.09 2.28
CA THR A 92 11.07 -2.93 1.45
C THR A 92 12.51 -2.49 1.71
N LEU A 93 12.90 -2.43 2.99
CA LEU A 93 14.28 -2.14 3.40
C LEU A 93 15.28 -3.20 2.93
N LYS A 94 14.93 -4.50 3.03
CA LYS A 94 15.78 -5.62 2.55
C LYS A 94 16.03 -5.55 1.05
N ASN A 95 15.03 -5.12 0.29
CA ASN A 95 15.14 -4.90 -1.16
C ASN A 95 15.76 -3.53 -1.51
N LYS A 96 16.33 -2.81 -0.54
CA LYS A 96 17.01 -1.50 -0.73
C LYS A 96 16.12 -0.44 -1.39
N MET A 97 14.81 -0.55 -1.22
CA MET A 97 13.85 0.41 -1.77
C MET A 97 13.53 1.51 -0.76
N LEU A 98 13.17 2.67 -1.29
CA LEU A 98 12.59 3.75 -0.51
C LEU A 98 11.07 3.53 -0.39
N PHE A 99 10.44 4.02 0.68
CA PHE A 99 9.00 3.91 0.85
C PHE A 99 8.35 5.19 1.37
N LEU A 100 7.07 5.31 1.04
CA LEU A 100 6.15 6.27 1.61
C LEU A 100 4.82 5.59 1.91
N ILE A 101 4.54 5.33 3.19
CA ILE A 101 3.36 4.58 3.62
C ILE A 101 2.51 5.48 4.51
N ARG A 102 1.27 5.75 4.11
CA ARG A 102 0.32 6.36 5.05
C ARG A 102 0.02 5.39 6.17
N THR A 103 -0.10 5.87 7.40
CA THR A 103 -0.48 5.05 8.54
C THR A 103 -1.71 5.59 9.26
N LYS A 104 -2.37 4.72 10.01
CA LYS A 104 -3.41 5.12 10.97
C LYS A 104 -2.75 5.72 12.21
N ALA A 105 -3.39 6.72 12.80
CA ALA A 105 -2.97 7.28 14.09
C ALA A 105 -2.89 6.23 15.21
N SER A 106 -3.68 5.16 15.09
CA SER A 106 -3.78 4.08 16.06
C SER A 106 -2.92 2.84 15.71
N LEU A 107 -1.86 2.99 14.90
CA LEU A 107 -1.07 1.84 14.43
C LEU A 107 -0.44 1.05 15.59
N ASN A 108 0.29 1.75 16.47
CA ASN A 108 0.95 1.21 17.65
C ASN A 108 1.13 2.33 18.68
N LYS A 109 1.70 1.97 19.84
CA LYS A 109 1.88 2.90 20.96
C LYS A 109 2.77 4.10 20.57
N GLU A 110 3.87 3.83 19.87
CA GLU A 110 4.84 4.85 19.45
C GLU A 110 4.23 5.88 18.49
N VAL A 111 3.41 5.42 17.54
CA VAL A 111 2.67 6.30 16.62
C VAL A 111 1.61 7.10 17.37
N ILE A 112 0.90 6.49 18.32
CA ILE A 112 -0.11 7.19 19.13
C ILE A 112 0.54 8.32 19.95
N GLU A 113 1.69 8.06 20.58
CA GLU A 113 2.46 9.06 21.32
C GLU A 113 2.90 10.21 20.39
N PHE A 114 3.43 9.89 19.20
CA PHE A 114 3.79 10.89 18.20
C PHE A 114 2.58 11.73 17.75
N VAL A 115 1.45 11.10 17.48
CA VAL A 115 0.21 11.75 17.05
C VAL A 115 -0.23 12.79 18.09
N ASN A 116 -0.21 12.42 19.37
CA ASN A 116 -0.64 13.28 20.49
C ASN A 116 0.39 14.35 20.87
N SER A 117 1.63 14.26 20.38
CA SER A 117 2.66 15.27 20.60
C SER A 117 2.46 16.54 19.75
N ASN A 118 3.15 17.63 20.07
CA ASN A 118 3.20 18.83 19.23
C ASN A 118 4.27 18.77 18.13
N VAL A 119 5.04 17.68 18.06
CA VAL A 119 6.10 17.52 17.06
C VAL A 119 5.50 17.14 15.71
N ILE A 120 6.07 17.66 14.62
CA ILE A 120 5.60 17.44 13.25
C ILE A 120 6.34 16.30 12.54
N GLU A 121 7.50 15.90 13.04
CA GLU A 121 8.27 14.75 12.55
C GLU A 121 9.00 14.04 13.70
N ASN A 122 9.22 12.73 13.58
CA ASN A 122 9.98 11.96 14.56
C ASN A 122 10.51 10.66 13.92
N ILE A 123 11.33 9.91 14.65
CA ILE A 123 11.71 8.54 14.33
C ILE A 123 10.88 7.59 15.19
N ILE A 124 10.15 6.68 14.55
CA ILE A 124 9.43 5.59 15.20
C ILE A 124 10.31 4.35 15.18
N ILE A 125 10.43 3.69 16.33
CA ILE A 125 11.15 2.43 16.48
C ILE A 125 10.14 1.31 16.73
N PHE A 126 10.00 0.42 15.77
CA PHE A 126 9.22 -0.80 15.91
C PHE A 126 10.04 -1.87 16.64
N LYS A 127 9.68 -2.12 17.90
CA LYS A 127 10.34 -3.12 18.74
C LYS A 127 9.92 -4.54 18.33
N ARG A 128 10.90 -5.44 18.22
CA ARG A 128 10.69 -6.86 17.89
C ARG A 128 11.34 -7.74 18.95
N LYS A 129 10.73 -8.88 19.26
CA LYS A 129 11.22 -9.81 20.29
C LYS A 129 12.41 -10.63 19.80
N ASP A 130 12.31 -11.17 18.58
CA ASP A 130 13.24 -12.18 18.06
C ASP A 130 14.09 -11.67 16.88
N ARG A 131 14.10 -10.34 16.65
CA ARG A 131 14.80 -9.68 15.53
C ARG A 131 15.20 -8.26 15.91
N ASP A 132 16.12 -7.67 15.15
CA ASP A 132 16.56 -6.28 15.35
C ASP A 132 15.39 -5.29 15.31
N ASN A 133 15.48 -4.15 15.97
CA ASN A 133 14.42 -3.15 15.84
C ASN A 133 14.45 -2.52 14.44
N ILE A 134 13.28 -2.12 13.95
CA ILE A 134 13.18 -1.35 12.70
C ILE A 134 12.83 0.08 13.06
N SER A 135 13.61 1.04 12.59
CA SER A 135 13.27 2.44 12.69
C SER A 135 12.83 3.01 11.35
N CYS A 136 11.91 3.97 11.38
CA CYS A 136 11.62 4.80 10.23
C CYS A 136 11.14 6.18 10.67
N ARG A 137 11.22 7.15 9.75
CA ARG A 137 10.71 8.49 9.97
C ARG A 137 9.20 8.51 9.88
N ILE A 138 8.55 9.29 10.73
CA ILE A 138 7.13 9.62 10.67
C ILE A 138 6.96 11.13 10.55
N VAL A 139 6.02 11.59 9.72
CA VAL A 139 5.69 13.02 9.56
C VAL A 139 4.18 13.28 9.64
N LYS A 140 3.80 14.45 10.16
CA LYS A 140 2.43 14.99 10.12
C LYS A 140 2.27 15.87 8.89
N VAL A 141 1.33 15.51 8.03
CA VAL A 141 0.99 16.27 6.82
C VAL A 141 -0.42 16.83 6.95
N LYS A 142 -0.53 18.16 7.07
CA LYS A 142 -1.84 18.83 7.09
C LYS A 142 -2.40 18.94 5.68
N LEU A 143 -3.59 18.38 5.47
CA LEU A 143 -4.34 18.48 4.22
C LEU A 143 -5.06 19.83 4.12
N LYS A 144 -5.52 20.16 2.90
CA LYS A 144 -6.34 21.36 2.67
C LYS A 144 -7.66 21.32 3.44
N SER A 145 -8.19 20.11 3.72
CA SER A 145 -9.39 19.89 4.53
C SER A 145 -9.20 20.20 6.02
N GLY A 146 -7.95 20.38 6.48
CA GLY A 146 -7.62 20.50 7.90
C GLY A 146 -7.32 19.16 8.58
N GLU A 147 -7.62 18.03 7.94
CA GLU A 147 -7.23 16.70 8.43
C GLU A 147 -5.70 16.52 8.41
N ILE A 148 -5.20 15.69 9.31
CA ILE A 148 -3.78 15.33 9.39
C ILE A 148 -3.60 13.91 8.87
N GLU A 149 -2.71 13.75 7.91
CA GLU A 149 -2.19 12.46 7.49
C GLU A 149 -0.85 12.18 8.17
N TYR A 150 -0.60 10.91 8.47
CA TYR A 150 0.64 10.44 9.06
C TYR A 150 1.34 9.57 8.04
N LEU A 151 2.55 9.95 7.65
CA LEU A 151 3.33 9.23 6.64
C LEU A 151 4.57 8.64 7.28
N LEU A 152 4.77 7.33 7.11
CA LEU A 152 5.99 6.61 7.45
C LEU A 152 6.89 6.57 6.22
N THR A 153 8.19 6.83 6.39
CA THR A 153 9.16 6.84 5.30
C THR A 153 10.58 6.55 5.77
N ASN A 154 11.43 6.08 4.87
CA ASN A 154 12.89 6.03 5.01
C ASN A 154 13.60 7.04 4.08
N THR A 155 12.88 8.04 3.59
CA THR A 155 13.42 9.07 2.69
C THR A 155 13.80 10.34 3.44
N GLU A 156 14.78 11.05 2.88
CA GLU A 156 15.24 12.37 3.34
C GLU A 156 14.40 13.53 2.75
N PHE A 157 13.33 13.22 2.01
CA PHE A 157 12.48 14.22 1.40
C PHE A 157 11.84 15.14 2.44
N SER A 158 11.70 16.42 2.11
CA SER A 158 11.00 17.39 2.95
C SER A 158 9.52 17.02 3.11
N ILE A 159 8.88 17.52 4.17
CA ILE A 159 7.43 17.31 4.40
C ILE A 159 6.60 17.77 3.20
N LYS A 160 7.04 18.82 2.49
CA LYS A 160 6.38 19.32 1.27
C LYS A 160 6.48 18.30 0.13
N GLU A 161 7.66 17.77 -0.14
CA GLU A 161 7.88 16.75 -1.17
C GLU A 161 7.12 15.46 -0.84
N LEU A 162 7.12 15.02 0.42
CA LEU A 162 6.34 13.86 0.86
C LEU A 162 4.84 14.05 0.62
N LYS A 163 4.32 15.25 0.89
CA LYS A 163 2.93 15.60 0.62
C LYS A 163 2.60 15.54 -0.87
N GLU A 164 3.44 16.13 -1.71
CA GLU A 164 3.26 16.12 -3.17
C GLU A 164 3.35 14.70 -3.74
N LEU A 165 4.32 13.91 -3.26
CA LEU A 165 4.52 12.53 -3.68
C LEU A 165 3.33 11.64 -3.27
N TYR A 166 2.85 11.76 -2.03
CA TYR A 166 1.69 11.00 -1.58
C TYR A 166 0.41 11.44 -2.31
N TYR A 167 0.29 12.73 -2.67
CA TYR A 167 -0.84 13.21 -3.46
C TYR A 167 -0.91 12.55 -4.85
N LYS A 168 0.24 12.33 -5.51
CA LYS A 168 0.30 11.60 -6.80
C LYS A 168 -0.32 10.20 -6.73
N ARG A 169 -0.28 9.53 -5.57
CA ARG A 169 -0.92 8.23 -5.35
C ARG A 169 -2.39 8.22 -5.76
N TRP A 170 -3.12 9.33 -5.60
CA TRP A 170 -4.52 9.42 -6.02
C TRP A 170 -4.72 9.16 -7.52
N GLY A 171 -3.69 9.36 -8.36
CA GLY A 171 -3.72 8.99 -9.77
C GLY A 171 -4.03 7.52 -10.03
N ILE A 172 -3.68 6.61 -9.10
CA ILE A 172 -4.01 5.19 -9.23
C ILE A 172 -5.53 4.93 -9.19
N GLU A 173 -6.31 5.79 -8.52
CA GLU A 173 -7.76 5.61 -8.44
C GLU A 173 -8.43 5.91 -9.78
N THR A 174 -7.88 6.85 -10.54
CA THR A 174 -8.28 7.09 -11.93
C THR A 174 -8.03 5.85 -12.80
N TYR A 175 -6.85 5.22 -12.65
CA TYR A 175 -6.53 3.98 -13.37
C TYR A 175 -7.46 2.82 -12.98
N TYR A 176 -7.74 2.63 -11.69
CA TYR A 176 -8.74 1.64 -11.26
C TYR A 176 -10.15 1.98 -11.78
N GLY A 177 -10.50 3.26 -11.92
CA GLY A 177 -11.73 3.71 -12.55
C GLY A 177 -11.81 3.26 -14.01
N TYR A 178 -10.74 3.47 -14.78
CA TYR A 178 -10.63 3.05 -16.17
C TYR A 178 -10.73 1.52 -16.33
N ILE A 179 -10.01 0.75 -15.50
CA ILE A 179 -10.11 -0.72 -15.52
C ILE A 179 -11.55 -1.16 -15.26
N LYS A 180 -12.20 -0.60 -14.24
CA LYS A 180 -13.58 -0.98 -13.87
C LYS A 180 -14.61 -0.59 -14.92
N SER A 181 -14.40 0.49 -15.67
CA SER A 181 -15.33 0.90 -16.73
C SER A 181 -15.13 0.13 -18.03
N SER A 182 -13.97 -0.50 -18.21
CA SER A 182 -13.59 -1.23 -19.43
C SER A 182 -13.76 -2.75 -19.30
N LEU A 183 -14.19 -3.23 -18.13
CA LEU A 183 -14.53 -4.62 -17.81
C LEU A 183 -16.04 -4.77 -17.66
#